data_AF-A0A7V9JQJ3-F1
#
_entry.id   AF-A0A7V9JQJ3-F1
#
_cell.length_a   1.000
_cell.length_b   1.000
_cell.length_c   1.000
_cell.angle_alpha   90.00
_cell.angle_beta   90.00
_cell.angle_gamma   90.00
#
_symmetry.space_group_name_H-M   'P 1'
#
loop_
_entity.id
_entity.type
_entity.pdbx_description
1 polymer ?
#
loop_
_entity_poly.entity_id
_entity_poly.type
_entity_poly.pdbx_seq_one_letter_code
_entity_poly.pdbx_strand_id
1 'polypeptide(L)'
;MLLALTGPRTVALLSIGGVFICFALASSFLLPRVRPDFPGRRGLPVFIVVTVALMLTMLGAMTFIAAEPHEDSEEPGEGAPALLQRL
;
A
#
# COMPACT_ATOMS: atom_id res chain seq x y z
N MET A 1 -10.29 -16.71 -14.54
CA MET A 1 -9.07 -16.13 -15.16
C MET A 1 -8.19 -15.35 -14.16
N LEU A 2 -8.68 -14.96 -12.97
CA LEU A 2 -7.87 -14.33 -11.91
C LEU A 2 -6.94 -15.30 -11.16
N LEU A 3 -7.29 -16.59 -11.13
CA LEU A 3 -6.57 -17.61 -10.38
C LEU A 3 -5.24 -18.05 -11.03
N ALA A 4 -5.07 -17.80 -12.33
CA ALA A 4 -3.84 -18.13 -13.07
C ALA A 4 -2.69 -17.13 -12.81
N LEU A 5 -2.99 -15.98 -12.20
CA LEU A 5 -2.03 -14.91 -11.86
C LEU A 5 -1.82 -14.79 -10.32
N THR A 6 -2.47 -15.65 -9.54
CA THR A 6 -2.37 -15.65 -8.07
C THR A 6 -1.13 -16.46 -7.65
N GLY A 7 0.04 -15.84 -7.80
CA GLY A 7 1.21 -16.24 -7.03
C GLY A 7 1.02 -15.85 -5.56
N PRO A 8 1.60 -16.59 -4.59
CA PRO A 8 1.52 -16.23 -3.17
C PRO A 8 2.04 -14.81 -2.88
N ARG A 9 3.01 -14.35 -3.67
CA ARG A 9 3.59 -13.00 -3.66
C ARG A 9 2.59 -11.92 -4.07
N THR A 10 1.92 -12.07 -5.21
CA THR A 10 0.91 -11.13 -5.69
C THR A 10 -0.28 -11.03 -4.72
N VAL A 11 -0.67 -12.15 -4.11
CA VAL A 11 -1.72 -12.16 -3.07
C VAL A 11 -1.26 -11.40 -1.84
N ALA A 12 -0.02 -11.60 -1.38
CA ALA A 12 0.52 -10.86 -0.24
C ALA A 12 0.52 -9.34 -0.51
N LEU A 13 0.99 -8.92 -1.68
CA LEU A 13 0.97 -7.52 -2.12
C LEU A 13 -0.42 -6.92 -2.13
N LEU A 14 -1.34 -7.58 -2.82
CA LEU A 14 -2.71 -7.10 -3.00
C LEU A 14 -3.46 -7.06 -1.67
N SER A 15 -3.14 -7.97 -0.74
CA SER A 15 -3.67 -7.96 0.62
C SER A 15 -3.17 -6.78 1.45
N ILE A 16 -1.86 -6.54 1.48
CA ILE A 16 -1.25 -5.46 2.30
C ILE A 16 -1.66 -4.10 1.75
N GLY A 17 -1.60 -3.93 0.43
CA GLY A 17 -2.08 -2.72 -0.25
C GLY A 17 -3.58 -2.50 -0.03
N GLY A 18 -4.40 -3.56 -0.13
CA GLY A 18 -5.84 -3.49 0.13
C GLY A 18 -6.17 -3.04 1.56
N VAL A 19 -5.48 -3.57 2.57
CA VAL A 19 -5.64 -3.15 3.97
C VAL A 19 -5.24 -1.68 4.16
N PHE A 20 -4.12 -1.25 3.55
CA PHE A 20 -3.67 0.13 3.60
C PHE A 20 -4.71 1.10 3.00
N ILE A 21 -5.24 0.77 1.82
CA ILE A 21 -6.25 1.57 1.12
C ILE A 21 -7.55 1.64 1.94
N CYS A 22 -8.03 0.50 2.46
CA CYS A 22 -9.23 0.47 3.30
C CYS A 22 -9.06 1.32 4.56
N PHE A 23 -7.89 1.27 5.20
CA PHE A 23 -7.59 2.11 6.35
C PHE A 23 -7.56 3.60 5.97
N ALA A 24 -6.93 3.96 4.85
CA ALA A 24 -6.88 5.33 4.36
C ALA A 24 -8.28 5.88 4.05
N LEU A 25 -9.13 5.09 3.37
CA LEU A 25 -10.52 5.47 3.05
C LEU A 25 -11.38 5.57 4.30
N ALA A 26 -11.24 4.63 5.24
CA ALA A 26 -11.93 4.72 6.52
C ALA A 26 -11.52 5.99 7.25
N SER A 27 -10.21 6.27 7.34
CA SER A 27 -9.70 7.45 8.02
C SER A 27 -10.06 8.77 7.33
N SER A 28 -10.15 8.82 5.99
CA SER A 28 -10.38 10.06 5.26
C SER A 28 -11.86 10.37 5.05
N PHE A 29 -12.71 9.35 4.93
CA PHE A 29 -14.12 9.52 4.65
C PHE A 29 -15.03 9.06 5.78
N LEU A 30 -14.77 7.88 6.34
CA LEU A 30 -15.69 7.26 7.30
C LEU A 30 -15.57 7.91 8.69
N LEU A 31 -14.36 8.08 9.18
CA LEU A 31 -14.13 8.67 10.50
C LEU A 31 -14.52 10.16 10.57
N PRO A 32 -14.23 11.01 9.56
CA PRO A 32 -14.71 12.39 9.54
C PRO A 32 -16.23 12.53 9.40
N ARG A 33 -16.91 11.58 8.72
CA ARG A 33 -18.39 11.58 8.63
C ARG A 33 -19.08 11.17 9.92
N VAL A 34 -18.54 10.17 10.62
CA VAL A 34 -19.17 9.63 11.84
C VAL A 34 -18.79 10.45 13.06
N ARG A 35 -17.62 11.10 13.05
CA ARG A 35 -17.13 11.96 14.13
C ARG A 35 -16.53 13.26 13.57
N PRO A 36 -17.19 14.41 13.74
CA PRO A 36 -16.65 15.69 13.28
C PRO A 36 -15.38 16.12 14.03
N ASP A 37 -15.11 15.53 15.19
CA ASP A 37 -13.93 15.78 16.03
C ASP A 37 -12.78 14.77 15.78
N PHE A 38 -12.74 14.11 14.62
CA PHE A 38 -11.67 13.15 14.26
C PHE A 38 -10.41 13.85 13.70
N PRO A 39 -9.18 13.43 14.07
CA PRO A 39 -8.79 12.34 15.00
C PRO A 39 -8.86 12.71 16.48
N GLY A 40 -9.16 13.97 16.80
CA GLY A 40 -9.32 14.48 18.15
C GLY A 40 -8.02 14.43 18.97
N ARG A 41 -7.97 15.18 20.08
CA ARG A 41 -6.75 15.25 20.92
C ARG A 41 -6.30 13.90 21.50
N ARG A 42 -7.23 12.96 21.68
CA ARG A 42 -6.96 11.63 22.28
C ARG A 42 -6.73 10.53 21.24
N GLY A 43 -7.25 10.68 20.02
CA GLY A 43 -7.11 9.67 18.95
C GLY A 43 -5.93 9.92 18.01
N LEU A 44 -5.41 11.16 17.98
CA LEU A 44 -4.24 11.54 17.18
C LEU A 44 -2.99 10.65 17.39
N PRO A 45 -2.54 10.33 18.62
CA PRO A 45 -1.37 9.47 18.79
C PRO A 45 -1.61 8.05 18.26
N VAL A 46 -2.81 7.49 18.48
CA VAL A 46 -3.17 6.15 17.98
C VAL A 46 -3.22 6.15 16.45
N PHE A 47 -3.81 7.17 15.84
CA PHE A 47 -3.86 7.34 14.39
C PHE A 47 -2.46 7.39 13.76
N ILE A 48 -1.55 8.16 14.36
CA ILE A 48 -0.17 8.25 13.90
C ILE A 48 0.53 6.90 14.01
N VAL A 49 0.41 6.21 15.16
CA VAL A 49 1.05 4.90 15.36
C VAL A 49 0.56 3.88 14.33
N VAL A 50 -0.74 3.81 14.09
CA VAL A 50 -1.31 2.88 13.09
C VAL A 50 -0.85 3.24 11.67
N THR A 51 -0.83 4.54 11.34
CA THR A 51 -0.38 5.01 10.02
C THR A 51 1.09 4.67 9.78
N VAL A 52 1.95 4.93 10.77
CA VAL A 52 3.38 4.61 10.68
C VAL A 52 3.60 3.10 10.60
N ALA A 53 2.87 2.31 11.39
CA ALA A 53 2.97 0.85 11.34
C ALA A 53 2.57 0.31 9.96
N LEU A 54 1.49 0.80 9.37
CA LEU A 54 1.03 0.43 8.03
C LEU A 54 2.04 0.85 6.95
N MET A 55 2.61 2.05 7.07
CA MET A 55 3.66 2.53 6.17
C MET A 55 4.89 1.61 6.21
N LEU A 56 5.38 1.25 7.41
CA LEU A 56 6.53 0.37 7.57
C LEU A 56 6.23 -1.05 7.07
N THR A 57 4.99 -1.52 7.25
CA THR A 57 4.55 -2.81 6.72
C THR A 57 4.63 -2.84 5.19
N MET A 58 4.12 -1.78 4.53
CA MET A 58 4.20 -1.68 3.07
C MET A 58 5.64 -1.54 2.57
N LEU A 59 6.47 -0.76 3.27
CA LEU A 59 7.90 -0.63 2.95
C LEU A 59 8.62 -1.97 3.08
N GLY A 60 8.39 -2.72 4.16
CA GLY A 60 8.96 -4.04 4.38
C GLY A 60 8.51 -5.06 3.32
N ALA A 61 7.24 -5.04 2.94
CA ALA A 61 6.73 -5.86 1.85
C ALA A 61 7.49 -5.57 0.54
N MET A 62 7.69 -4.29 0.20
CA MET A 62 8.43 -3.90 -1.00
C MET A 62 9.90 -4.32 -0.97
N THR A 63 10.56 -4.25 0.20
CA THR A 63 11.95 -4.71 0.32
C THR A 63 12.08 -6.21 0.10
N PHE A 64 11.10 -7.00 0.53
CA PHE A 64 11.08 -8.45 0.30
C PHE A 64 10.85 -8.77 -1.18
N ILE A 65 10.06 -7.95 -1.87
CA ILE A 65 9.80 -8.08 -3.30
C ILE A 65 11.04 -7.76 -4.13
N ALA A 66 11.74 -6.68 -3.79
CA ALA A 66 12.96 -6.25 -4.45
C ALA A 66 14.16 -7.19 -4.22
N ALA A 67 14.12 -8.02 -3.17
CA ALA A 67 15.21 -8.94 -2.84
C ALA A 67 15.20 -10.24 -3.67
N GLU A 68 14.13 -10.54 -4.42
CA GLU A 68 14.10 -11.71 -5.30
C GLU A 68 14.73 -11.37 -6.66
N PRO A 69 15.76 -12.12 -7.10
CA PRO A 69 16.37 -11.91 -8.41
C PRO A 69 15.37 -12.24 -9.53
N HIS A 70 15.29 -11.32 -10.49
CA HIS A 70 14.42 -11.31 -11.66
C HIS A 70 14.22 -12.69 -12.33
N GLU A 71 13.13 -13.37 -12.01
CA GLU A 71 12.48 -14.32 -12.93
C GLU A 71 10.98 -14.08 -13.10
N ASP A 72 10.35 -13.24 -12.26
CA ASP A 72 8.99 -12.77 -12.49
C ASP A 72 9.04 -11.36 -13.09
N SER A 73 8.79 -11.29 -14.40
CA SER A 73 8.61 -10.05 -15.15
C SER A 73 7.30 -9.38 -14.72
N GLU A 74 7.29 -8.71 -13.57
CA GLU A 74 6.33 -7.64 -13.30
C GLU A 74 6.87 -6.38 -13.99
N GLU A 75 6.24 -6.03 -15.11
CA GLU A 75 6.37 -4.71 -15.75
C GLU A 75 6.26 -3.62 -14.67
N PRO A 76 7.29 -2.78 -14.49
CA PRO A 76 7.28 -1.77 -13.45
C PRO A 76 6.18 -0.77 -13.78
N GLY A 77 5.33 -0.48 -12.78
CA GLY A 77 4.28 0.51 -12.89
C GLY A 77 4.76 1.78 -13.59
N GLU A 78 4.14 2.07 -14.73
CA GLU A 78 4.36 3.21 -15.60
C GLU A 78 4.21 4.52 -14.79
N GLY A 79 5.32 4.98 -14.22
CA GLY A 79 5.43 6.20 -13.43
C GLY A 79 6.71 7.00 -13.72
N ALA A 80 7.51 6.58 -14.70
CA ALA A 80 8.59 7.37 -15.27
C ALA A 80 8.44 7.33 -16.79
N PRO A 81 8.12 8.45 -17.46
CA PRO A 81 7.82 8.42 -18.87
C PRO A 81 9.08 8.01 -19.63
N ALA A 82 8.88 7.13 -20.62
CA ALA A 82 9.82 6.58 -21.58
C ALA A 82 10.54 7.62 -22.47
N LEU A 83 10.92 8.78 -21.92
CA LEU A 83 11.61 9.87 -22.62
C LEU A 83 13.13 9.81 -22.51
N LEU A 84 13.71 8.95 -21.67
CA LEU A 84 15.16 8.79 -21.55
C LEU A 84 15.75 7.63 -22.37
N GLN A 85 14.91 6.83 -23.04
CA GLN A 85 15.38 5.72 -23.90
C GLN A 85 15.48 6.09 -25.39
N ARG A 86 15.21 7.35 -25.75
CA ARG A 86 15.15 7.83 -27.14
C ARG A 86 16.16 8.96 -27.43
N LEU A 87 17.04 9.27 -26.47
CA LEU A 87 18.17 10.19 -26.59
C LEU A 87 19.46 9.41 -26.33
#